data_AF-A0A6B2LN03-F1
#
_entry.id   AF-A0A6B2LN03-F1
#
_cell.length_a   1.000
_cell.length_b   1.000
_cell.length_c   1.000
_cell.angle_alpha   90.00
_cell.angle_beta   90.00
_cell.angle_gamma   90.00
#
_symmetry.space_group_name_H-M   'P 1'
#
loop_
_entity.id
_entity.type
_entity.pdbx_description
1 polymer ?
#
loop_
_entity_poly.entity_id
_entity_poly.type
_entity_poly.pdbx_seq_one_letter_code
_entity_poly.pdbx_strand_id
1 'polypeptide(L)'
;MAPDMSIPYFFKTVVRFLLSRESITTQGLFRIPGSQDDIQFYKQLFDQGKEVHFPHNCSPHDVAGLLKEFLRKMPEPLIPTFYNTQVKFILDENASKPKDNPGLLQDLKEVIQQLPKENLVIFEILIKCLGCIVANAHINMMNVDNII
;
A
#
# COMPACT_ATOMS: atom_id res chain seq x y z
N MET A 1 27.10 -10.53 2.26
CA MET A 1 25.86 -10.87 3.01
C MET A 1 24.95 -9.67 2.88
N ALA A 2 23.79 -9.81 2.25
CA ALA A 2 22.85 -8.69 2.17
C ALA A 2 22.36 -8.38 3.59
N PRO A 3 22.23 -7.11 4.01
CA PRO A 3 21.69 -6.78 5.31
C PRO A 3 20.32 -7.44 5.46
N ASP A 4 20.06 -7.96 6.65
CA ASP A 4 18.76 -8.48 7.06
C ASP A 4 17.75 -7.34 6.92
N MET A 5 17.02 -7.33 5.80
CA MET A 5 16.11 -6.24 5.47
C MET A 5 14.82 -6.44 6.24
N SER A 6 14.87 -6.07 7.52
CA SER A 6 13.70 -6.06 8.37
C SER A 6 12.69 -5.06 7.81
N ILE A 7 11.45 -5.54 7.64
CA ILE A 7 10.29 -4.70 7.34
C ILE A 7 10.21 -3.59 8.39
N PRO A 8 10.07 -2.31 8.02
CA PRO A 8 9.94 -1.23 8.98
C PRO A 8 8.75 -1.46 9.91
N TYR A 9 8.94 -1.14 11.20
CA TYR A 9 7.94 -1.34 12.25
C TYR A 9 6.57 -0.76 11.88
N PHE A 10 6.55 0.44 11.28
CA PHE A 10 5.34 1.08 10.77
C PHE A 10 4.52 0.15 9.86
N PHE A 11 5.12 -0.36 8.77
CA PHE A 11 4.43 -1.22 7.82
C PHE A 11 3.97 -2.52 8.47
N LYS A 12 4.81 -3.13 9.32
CA LYS A 12 4.45 -4.35 10.04
C LYS A 12 3.21 -4.15 10.92
N THR A 13 3.17 -3.05 11.67
CA THR A 13 2.07 -2.75 12.61
C THR A 13 0.78 -2.39 11.89
N VAL A 14 0.86 -1.51 10.88
CA VAL A 14 -0.30 -1.04 10.10
C VAL A 14 -0.91 -2.16 9.26
N VAL A 15 -0.09 -2.91 8.51
CA VAL A 15 -0.59 -4.00 7.65
C VAL A 15 -1.20 -5.12 8.49
N ARG A 16 -0.59 -5.47 9.64
CA ARG A 16 -1.16 -6.46 10.55
C ARG A 16 -2.56 -6.05 11.03
N PHE A 17 -2.76 -4.77 11.35
CA PHE A 17 -4.06 -4.27 11.76
C PHE A 17 -5.09 -4.34 10.62
N LEU A 18 -4.73 -3.84 9.44
CA LEU A 18 -5.63 -3.80 8.28
C LEU A 18 -6.04 -5.21 7.80
N LEU A 19 -5.19 -6.21 7.99
CA LEU A 19 -5.48 -7.61 7.65
C LEU A 19 -6.13 -8.39 8.81
N SER A 20 -6.44 -7.75 9.93
CA SER A 20 -7.25 -8.36 10.98
C SER A 20 -8.66 -8.67 10.46
N ARG A 21 -9.33 -9.65 11.07
CA ARG A 21 -10.68 -10.06 10.65
C ARG A 21 -11.69 -8.91 10.68
N GLU A 22 -11.61 -8.04 11.67
CA GLU A 22 -12.51 -6.90 11.81
C GLU A 22 -12.22 -5.85 10.74
N SER A 23 -10.95 -5.46 10.58
CA SER A 23 -10.57 -4.42 9.61
C SER A 23 -10.80 -4.83 8.16
N ILE A 24 -10.47 -6.07 7.77
CA ILE A 24 -10.56 -6.49 6.37
C ILE A 24 -12.00 -6.55 5.84
N THR A 25 -12.98 -6.68 6.75
CA THR A 25 -14.42 -6.67 6.43
C THR A 25 -15.03 -5.27 6.41
N THR A 26 -14.26 -4.24 6.79
CA THR A 26 -14.77 -2.87 6.90
C THR A 26 -15.09 -2.30 5.52
N GLN A 27 -16.35 -1.89 5.33
CA GLN A 27 -16.81 -1.34 4.06
C GLN A 27 -16.08 -0.04 3.71
N GLY A 28 -15.64 0.10 2.46
CA GLY A 28 -15.05 1.36 2.01
C GLY A 28 -13.64 1.62 2.57
N LEU A 29 -12.92 0.60 3.05
CA LEU A 29 -11.53 0.73 3.48
C LEU A 29 -10.69 1.37 2.35
N PHE A 30 -9.77 2.29 2.69
CA PHE A 30 -9.05 3.16 1.73
C PHE A 30 -9.90 4.21 0.98
N ARG A 31 -11.20 4.02 0.79
CA ARG A 31 -12.09 5.01 0.14
C ARG A 31 -12.66 6.04 1.11
N ILE A 32 -13.23 5.58 2.23
CA ILE A 32 -13.82 6.44 3.25
C ILE A 32 -12.68 7.08 4.06
N PRO A 33 -12.68 8.41 4.25
CA PRO A 33 -11.66 9.09 5.03
C PRO A 33 -11.77 8.75 6.52
N GLY A 34 -10.62 8.61 7.17
CA GLY A 34 -10.53 8.54 8.63
C GLY A 34 -10.53 9.91 9.30
N SER A 35 -10.60 9.90 10.61
CA SER A 35 -10.44 11.06 11.50
C SER A 35 -9.03 11.64 11.36
N GLN A 36 -8.95 12.92 10.99
CA GLN A 36 -7.64 13.59 10.85
C GLN A 36 -6.91 13.71 12.19
N ASP A 37 -7.65 13.88 13.29
CA ASP A 37 -7.08 13.97 14.62
C ASP A 37 -6.42 12.64 15.04
N ASP A 38 -7.10 11.51 14.79
CA ASP A 38 -6.57 10.19 15.11
C ASP A 38 -5.40 9.82 14.21
N ILE A 39 -5.48 10.11 12.91
CA ILE A 39 -4.36 9.91 11.97
C ILE A 39 -3.13 10.69 12.45
N GLN A 40 -3.30 11.97 12.79
CA GLN A 40 -2.19 12.81 13.23
C GLN A 40 -1.64 12.36 14.60
N PHE A 41 -2.49 11.89 15.50
CA PHE A 41 -2.10 11.30 16.77
C PHE A 41 -1.20 10.06 16.56
N TYR A 42 -1.66 9.06 15.80
CA TYR A 42 -0.86 7.85 15.55
C TYR A 42 0.42 8.15 14.78
N LYS A 43 0.37 9.07 13.81
CA LYS A 43 1.56 9.55 13.12
C LYS A 43 2.61 10.08 14.10
N GLN A 44 2.21 10.95 15.05
CA GLN A 44 3.14 11.48 16.05
C GLN A 44 3.75 10.40 16.93
N LEU A 45 2.99 9.36 17.28
CA LEU A 45 3.54 8.23 18.04
C LEU A 45 4.63 7.50 17.24
N PHE A 46 4.38 7.20 15.96
CA PHE A 46 5.38 6.59 15.09
C PHE A 46 6.62 7.48 14.89
N ASP A 47 6.42 8.79 14.66
CA ASP A 47 7.51 9.75 14.47
C ASP A 47 8.39 9.87 15.73
N GLN A 48 7.81 9.71 16.92
CA GLN A 48 8.52 9.71 18.20
C GLN A 48 9.21 8.36 18.50
N GLY A 49 9.12 7.38 17.61
CA GLY A 49 9.65 6.04 17.83
C GLY A 49 8.95 5.27 18.95
N LYS A 50 7.73 5.66 19.32
CA LYS A 50 6.95 4.96 20.34
C LYS A 50 6.38 3.66 19.78
N GLU A 51 6.20 2.69 20.67
CA GLU A 51 5.42 1.50 20.34
C GLU A 51 3.95 1.90 20.16
N VAL A 52 3.35 1.48 19.04
CA VAL A 52 1.97 1.80 18.68
C VAL A 52 1.14 0.52 18.72
N HIS A 53 0.11 0.54 19.56
CA HIS A 53 -0.94 -0.47 19.60
C HIS A 53 -2.26 0.19 19.25
N PHE A 54 -2.87 -0.25 18.16
CA PHE A 54 -4.23 0.17 17.81
C PHE A 54 -5.23 -0.56 18.72
N PRO A 55 -6.05 0.15 19.50
CA PRO A 55 -7.07 -0.47 20.35
C PRO A 55 -8.19 -1.09 19.50
N HIS A 56 -9.00 -1.97 20.10
CA HIS A 56 -10.11 -2.65 19.41
C HIS A 56 -11.15 -1.70 18.81
N ASN A 57 -11.34 -0.52 19.40
CA ASN A 57 -12.25 0.50 18.90
C ASN A 57 -11.60 1.48 17.91
N CYS A 58 -10.33 1.28 17.53
CA CYS A 58 -9.68 2.11 16.52
C CYS A 58 -10.37 1.90 15.17
N SER A 59 -10.72 2.99 14.50
CA SER A 59 -11.36 2.92 13.19
C SER A 59 -10.36 2.42 12.13
N PRO A 60 -10.71 1.39 11.34
CA PRO A 60 -9.88 0.96 10.21
C PRO A 60 -9.67 2.03 9.15
N HIS A 61 -10.56 3.01 9.05
CA HIS A 61 -10.40 4.17 8.17
C HIS A 61 -9.24 5.07 8.60
N ASP A 62 -8.98 5.19 9.91
CA ASP A 62 -7.88 5.99 10.43
C ASP A 62 -6.55 5.32 10.10
N VAL A 63 -6.45 4.00 10.29
CA VAL A 63 -5.22 3.25 9.99
C VAL A 63 -4.94 3.20 8.48
N ALA A 64 -5.99 3.07 7.65
CA ALA A 64 -5.85 3.19 6.20
C ALA A 64 -5.43 4.61 5.78
N GLY A 65 -6.02 5.64 6.41
CA GLY A 65 -5.65 7.04 6.21
C GLY A 65 -4.20 7.32 6.58
N LEU A 66 -3.73 6.77 7.70
CA LEU A 66 -2.35 6.85 8.17
C LEU A 66 -1.37 6.23 7.17
N LEU A 67 -1.71 5.06 6.60
CA LEU A 67 -0.88 4.43 5.56
C LEU A 67 -0.78 5.31 4.31
N LYS A 68 -1.92 5.83 3.83
CA LYS A 68 -1.95 6.73 2.67
C LYS A 68 -1.14 8.00 2.92
N GLU A 69 -1.26 8.56 4.11
CA GLU A 69 -0.51 9.77 4.48
C GLU A 69 0.99 9.51 4.52
N PHE A 70 1.43 8.40 5.11
CA PHE A 70 2.84 8.00 5.13
C PHE A 70 3.40 7.94 3.70
N LEU A 71 2.75 7.18 2.81
CA LEU A 71 3.19 7.01 1.43
C LEU A 71 3.24 8.34 0.66
N ARG A 72 2.25 9.22 0.89
CA ARG A 72 2.18 10.55 0.25
C ARG A 72 3.26 11.51 0.75
N LYS A 73 3.68 11.39 2.02
CA LYS A 73 4.66 12.29 2.66
C LYS A 73 6.09 11.79 2.60
N MET A 74 6.35 10.63 1.97
CA MET A 74 7.72 10.16 1.76
C MET A 74 8.52 11.20 0.95
N PRO A 75 9.81 11.44 1.28
CA PRO A 75 10.67 12.37 0.51
C PRO A 75 10.76 12.01 -0.97
N GLU A 76 10.73 10.72 -1.26
CA GLU A 76 10.63 10.14 -2.60
C GLU A 76 9.46 9.16 -2.62
N PRO A 77 8.63 9.11 -3.69
CA PRO A 77 7.55 8.13 -3.78
C PRO A 77 8.07 6.70 -3.70
N LEU A 78 7.22 5.79 -3.19
CA LEU A 78 7.56 4.37 -3.06
C LEU A 78 8.03 3.75 -4.38
N ILE A 79 7.39 4.11 -5.49
CA ILE A 79 7.91 3.84 -6.84
C ILE A 79 8.65 5.12 -7.25
N PRO A 80 9.99 5.12 -7.29
CA PRO A 80 10.76 6.31 -7.63
C PRO A 80 10.37 6.84 -9.02
N THR A 81 10.46 8.16 -9.20
CA THR A 81 9.99 8.86 -10.41
C THR A 81 10.53 8.24 -11.69
N PHE A 82 11.80 7.84 -11.70
CA PHE A 82 12.43 7.18 -12.85
C PHE A 82 11.69 5.91 -13.29
N TYR A 83 11.38 5.00 -12.36
CA TYR A 83 10.64 3.78 -12.66
C TYR A 83 9.17 4.06 -12.99
N ASN A 84 8.56 5.05 -12.34
CA ASN A 84 7.19 5.47 -12.65
C ASN A 84 7.09 6.00 -14.09
N THR A 85 8.08 6.76 -14.56
CA THR A 85 8.17 7.20 -15.96
C THR A 85 8.30 6.02 -16.92
N GLN A 86 9.09 5.00 -16.58
CA GLN A 86 9.20 3.77 -17.39
C GLN A 86 7.87 3.01 -17.46
N VAL A 87 7.20 2.82 -16.32
CA VAL A 87 5.86 2.20 -16.27
C VAL A 87 4.89 2.97 -17.17
N LYS A 88 4.87 4.30 -17.08
CA LYS A 88 4.02 5.13 -17.92
C LYS A 88 4.32 4.93 -19.42
N PHE A 89 5.59 4.94 -19.80
CA PHE A 89 5.98 4.70 -21.20
C PHE A 89 5.50 3.33 -21.70
N ILE A 90 5.68 2.28 -20.90
CA ILE A 90 5.20 0.92 -21.23
C ILE A 90 3.67 0.92 -21.39
N LEU A 91 2.94 1.59 -20.51
CA LEU A 91 1.47 1.68 -20.59
C LEU A 91 1.01 2.44 -21.84
N ASP A 92 1.65 3.56 -22.16
CA ASP A 92 1.34 4.40 -23.33
C ASP A 92 1.59 3.61 -24.64
N GLU A 93 2.72 2.90 -24.75
CA GLU A 93 3.06 2.03 -25.89
C GLU A 93 2.11 0.84 -26.07
N ASN A 94 1.43 0.42 -24.99
CA ASN A 94 0.49 -0.69 -24.99
C ASN A 94 -0.98 -0.24 -24.96
N ALA A 95 -1.27 1.07 -24.93
CA ALA A 95 -2.63 1.61 -24.77
C ALA A 95 -3.60 1.18 -25.90
N SER A 96 -3.07 1.00 -27.11
CA SER A 96 -3.84 0.55 -28.29
C SER A 96 -3.87 -0.97 -28.46
N LYS A 97 -3.19 -1.74 -27.59
CA LYS A 97 -3.12 -3.20 -27.65
C LYS A 97 -4.17 -3.85 -26.74
N PRO A 98 -4.52 -5.12 -26.96
CA PRO A 98 -5.39 -5.87 -26.05
C PRO A 98 -4.86 -5.86 -24.61
N LYS A 99 -5.77 -5.71 -23.63
CA LYS A 99 -5.42 -5.62 -22.19
C LYS A 99 -4.78 -6.90 -21.63
N ASP A 100 -4.99 -8.02 -22.30
CA ASP A 100 -4.45 -9.34 -21.99
C ASP A 100 -3.11 -9.62 -22.70
N ASN A 101 -2.46 -8.59 -23.27
CA ASN A 101 -1.14 -8.72 -23.88
C ASN A 101 -0.11 -9.27 -22.86
N PRO A 102 0.39 -10.50 -23.03
CA PRO A 102 1.34 -11.10 -22.08
C PRO A 102 2.67 -10.33 -22.04
N GLY A 103 3.04 -9.62 -23.12
CA GLY A 103 4.22 -8.76 -23.15
C GLY A 103 4.14 -7.61 -22.17
N LEU A 104 2.95 -6.99 -22.01
CA LEU A 104 2.76 -5.88 -21.07
C LEU A 104 3.06 -6.31 -19.63
N LEU A 105 2.54 -7.47 -19.21
CA LEU A 105 2.79 -7.99 -17.87
C LEU A 105 4.26 -8.30 -17.63
N GLN A 106 4.95 -8.83 -18.65
CA GLN A 106 6.38 -9.12 -18.57
C GLN A 106 7.20 -7.82 -18.45
N ASP A 107 6.93 -6.81 -19.28
CA ASP A 107 7.63 -5.52 -19.24
C ASP A 107 7.43 -4.80 -17.89
N LEU A 108 6.20 -4.77 -17.37
CA LEU A 108 5.91 -4.18 -16.05
C LEU A 108 6.63 -4.92 -14.93
N LYS A 109 6.68 -6.26 -15.00
CA LYS A 109 7.39 -7.08 -14.02
C LYS A 109 8.88 -6.78 -14.01
N GLU A 110 9.49 -6.60 -15.18
CA GLU A 110 10.91 -6.26 -15.29
C GLU A 110 11.23 -4.92 -14.64
N VAL A 111 10.38 -3.90 -14.81
CA VAL A 111 10.57 -2.60 -14.13
C VAL A 111 10.45 -2.74 -12.61
N ILE A 112 9.44 -3.49 -12.13
CA ILE A 112 9.25 -3.72 -10.69
C ILE A 112 10.45 -4.45 -10.07
N GLN A 113 11.00 -5.44 -10.78
CA GLN A 113 12.17 -6.21 -10.32
C GLN A 113 13.46 -5.38 -10.26
N GLN A 114 13.50 -4.23 -10.94
CA GLN A 114 14.63 -3.30 -10.91
C GLN A 114 14.50 -2.22 -9.82
N LEU A 115 13.38 -2.17 -9.08
CA LEU A 115 13.24 -1.24 -7.97
C LEU A 115 14.36 -1.44 -6.95
N PRO A 116 14.80 -0.37 -6.26
CA PRO A 116 15.69 -0.52 -5.12
C PRO A 116 15.10 -1.52 -4.13
N LYS A 117 15.97 -2.32 -3.52
CA LYS A 117 15.56 -3.49 -2.74
C LYS A 117 14.58 -3.11 -1.63
N GLU A 118 14.81 -1.97 -0.99
CA GLU A 118 14.01 -1.43 0.11
C GLU A 118 12.60 -1.09 -0.39
N ASN A 119 12.50 -0.39 -1.53
CA ASN A 119 11.23 -0.06 -2.19
C ASN A 119 10.48 -1.33 -2.61
N LEU A 120 11.18 -2.31 -3.18
CA LEU A 120 10.57 -3.57 -3.62
C LEU A 120 9.93 -4.34 -2.45
N VAL A 121 10.61 -4.42 -1.31
CA VAL A 121 10.08 -5.09 -0.11
C VAL A 121 8.78 -4.43 0.36
N ILE A 122 8.75 -3.10 0.44
CA ILE A 122 7.55 -2.36 0.85
C ILE A 122 6.45 -2.47 -0.20
N PHE A 123 6.79 -2.38 -1.48
CA PHE A 123 5.86 -2.53 -2.59
C PHE A 123 5.17 -3.90 -2.54
N GLU A 124 5.93 -5.00 -2.37
CA GLU A 124 5.35 -6.34 -2.26
C GLU A 124 4.38 -6.46 -1.09
N ILE A 125 4.73 -5.90 0.07
CA ILE A 125 3.86 -5.93 1.26
C ILE A 125 2.56 -5.20 1.00
N LEU A 126 2.62 -4.02 0.36
CA LEU A 126 1.44 -3.25 0.02
C LEU A 126 0.57 -3.96 -1.01
N ILE A 127 1.15 -4.49 -2.10
CA ILE A 127 0.39 -5.22 -3.11
C ILE A 127 -0.26 -6.47 -2.51
N LYS A 128 0.44 -7.20 -1.62
CA LYS A 128 -0.13 -8.35 -0.90
C LYS A 128 -1.29 -7.89 0.01
N CYS A 129 -1.11 -6.82 0.77
CA CYS A 129 -2.14 -6.26 1.66
C CYS A 129 -3.40 -5.86 0.87
N LEU A 130 -3.23 -5.07 -0.20
CA LEU A 130 -4.32 -4.62 -1.06
C LEU A 130 -4.99 -5.79 -1.77
N GLY A 131 -4.21 -6.77 -2.25
CA GLY A 131 -4.73 -8.00 -2.84
C GLY A 131 -5.61 -8.79 -1.87
N CYS A 132 -5.23 -8.90 -0.59
CA CYS A 132 -6.08 -9.51 0.43
C CYS A 132 -7.38 -8.73 0.64
N ILE A 133 -7.34 -7.40 0.66
CA ILE A 133 -8.55 -6.56 0.81
C ILE A 133 -9.47 -6.75 -0.40
N VAL A 134 -8.94 -6.70 -1.62
CA VAL A 134 -9.70 -6.93 -2.85
C VAL A 134 -10.29 -8.34 -2.91
N ALA A 135 -9.58 -9.36 -2.41
CA ALA A 135 -10.12 -10.72 -2.33
C ALA A 135 -11.38 -10.80 -1.43
N ASN A 136 -11.56 -9.83 -0.52
CA ASN A 136 -12.73 -9.70 0.35
C ASN A 136 -13.78 -8.69 -0.17
N ALA A 137 -13.72 -8.32 -1.47
CA ALA A 137 -14.63 -7.36 -2.12
C ALA A 137 -16.12 -7.65 -1.87
N HIS A 138 -16.49 -8.94 -1.78
CA HIS A 138 -17.86 -9.37 -1.52
C HIS A 138 -18.42 -8.93 -0.15
N ILE A 139 -17.55 -8.55 0.79
CA ILE A 139 -17.92 -8.05 2.12
C ILE A 139 -17.62 -6.56 2.24
N ASN A 140 -16.37 -6.17 1.97
CA ASN A 140 -15.90 -4.80 2.20
C ASN A 140 -16.21 -3.83 1.04
N MET A 141 -16.76 -4.34 -0.08
CA MET A 141 -17.12 -3.57 -1.27
C MET A 141 -15.93 -2.90 -1.99
N MET A 142 -14.71 -3.34 -1.69
CA MET A 142 -13.48 -2.84 -2.29
C MET A 142 -12.95 -3.81 -3.35
N ASN A 143 -12.92 -3.40 -4.63
CA ASN A 143 -12.39 -4.17 -5.76
C ASN A 143 -11.19 -3.44 -6.40
N VAL A 144 -10.59 -4.02 -7.45
CA VAL A 144 -9.42 -3.42 -8.12
C VAL A 144 -9.68 -2.03 -8.72
N ASP A 145 -10.94 -1.69 -9.03
CA ASP A 145 -11.30 -0.42 -9.67
C ASP A 145 -11.49 0.71 -8.64
N ASN A 146 -11.70 0.38 -7.37
CA ASN A 146 -12.05 1.37 -6.33
C ASN A 146 -11.17 1.30 -5.08
N ILE A 147 -10.21 0.37 -5.02
CA ILE A 147 -9.21 0.32 -3.96
C ILE A 147 -8.09 1.33 -4.26
N ILE A 148 -7.76 2.15 -3.25
CA ILE A 148 -6.82 3.30 -3.24
C ILE A 148 -7.50 4.66 -3.45
#